data_AF-A0A7J7HSM3-F1
#
_entry.id   AF-A0A7J7HSM3-F1
#
_cell.length_a   1.000
_cell.length_b   1.000
_cell.length_c   1.000
_cell.angle_alpha   90.00
_cell.angle_beta   90.00
_cell.angle_gamma   90.00
#
_symmetry.space_group_name_H-M   'P 1'
#
loop_
_entity.id
_entity.type
_entity.pdbx_description
1 polymer ?
#
loop_
_entity_poly.entity_id
_entity_poly.type
_entity_poly.pdbx_seq_one_letter_code
_entity_poly.pdbx_strand_id
1 'polypeptide(L)'
;METVRQATELKQKVSDVALRDDGNGWCNYDGTSGSFMFLGESDEATMGYCNGGDGKIVKVTVCYEYRPSLNRDLAEAIRLVGARAIKVEMATINGWIKAEVVV
;
A
#
# COMPACT_ATOMS: atom_id res chain seq x y z
N MET A 1 6.40 -32.98 -5.73
CA MET A 1 5.08 -32.30 -5.86
C MET A 1 4.91 -31.42 -4.63
N GLU A 2 5.41 -30.19 -4.70
CA GLU A 2 5.58 -29.30 -3.52
C GLU A 2 4.85 -27.95 -3.67
N THR A 3 4.28 -27.68 -4.85
CA THR A 3 3.62 -26.41 -5.19
C THR A 3 2.15 -26.38 -4.79
N VAL A 4 1.50 -27.54 -4.72
CA VAL A 4 0.06 -27.66 -4.39
C VAL A 4 -0.19 -27.46 -2.90
N ARG A 5 0.76 -27.86 -2.04
CA ARG A 5 0.64 -27.70 -0.58
C ARG A 5 0.75 -26.22 -0.20
N GLN A 6 1.69 -25.50 -0.80
CA GLN A 6 1.85 -24.06 -0.60
C GLN A 6 0.65 -23.24 -1.09
N ALA A 7 0.04 -23.63 -2.22
CA ALA A 7 -1.17 -22.95 -2.71
C ALA A 7 -2.40 -23.18 -1.81
N THR A 8 -2.46 -24.34 -1.14
CA THR A 8 -3.56 -24.69 -0.22
C THR A 8 -3.41 -23.96 1.12
N GLU A 9 -2.17 -23.84 1.63
CA GLU A 9 -1.86 -23.08 2.85
C GLU A 9 -2.08 -21.56 2.64
N LEU A 10 -1.80 -21.05 1.44
CA LEU A 10 -2.04 -19.65 1.09
C LEU A 10 -3.54 -19.33 1.02
N LYS A 11 -4.35 -20.24 0.44
CA LYS A 11 -5.82 -20.10 0.43
C LYS A 11 -6.43 -20.10 1.82
N GLN A 12 -5.87 -20.87 2.75
CA GLN A 12 -6.39 -20.96 4.11
C GLN A 12 -6.09 -19.70 4.93
N LYS A 13 -4.92 -19.08 4.74
CA LYS A 13 -4.57 -17.80 5.38
C LYS A 13 -5.38 -16.61 4.85
N VAL A 14 -5.80 -16.63 3.59
CA VAL A 14 -6.64 -15.58 3.00
C VAL A 14 -8.07 -15.60 3.57
N SER A 15 -8.61 -16.78 3.89
CA SER A 15 -9.95 -16.89 4.49
C SER A 15 -10.02 -16.42 5.94
N ASP A 16 -8.93 -16.55 6.72
CA ASP A 16 -8.89 -16.18 8.13
C ASP A 16 -8.84 -14.65 8.34
N VAL A 17 -8.27 -13.92 7.37
CA VAL A 17 -8.18 -12.45 7.37
C VAL A 17 -9.51 -11.75 7.10
N ALA A 18 -10.48 -12.44 6.47
CA ALA A 18 -11.76 -11.85 6.08
C ALA A 18 -12.78 -11.71 7.23
N LEU A 19 -12.48 -12.17 8.44
CA LEU A 19 -13.44 -12.28 9.56
C LEU A 19 -13.23 -11.27 10.69
N ARG A 20 -12.36 -10.26 10.54
CA ARG A 20 -12.09 -9.29 11.61
C ARG A 20 -12.37 -7.86 11.17
N ASP A 21 -13.63 -7.60 10.84
CA ASP A 21 -14.21 -6.26 10.79
C ASP A 21 -14.98 -6.04 12.11
N ASP A 22 -14.38 -5.29 13.03
CA ASP A 22 -15.08 -4.72 14.18
C ASP A 22 -14.57 -3.30 14.40
N GLY A 23 -15.45 -2.35 14.12
CA GLY A 23 -15.14 -0.93 14.13
C GLY A 23 -14.65 -0.41 15.48
N ASN A 24 -13.58 0.37 15.44
CA ASN A 24 -13.48 1.68 16.09
C ASN A 24 -12.28 2.43 15.50
N GLY A 25 -12.24 3.74 15.76
CA GLY A 25 -11.36 4.67 15.09
C GLY A 25 -9.86 4.41 15.29
N TRP A 26 -9.13 4.87 14.28
CA TRP A 26 -7.69 5.13 14.31
C TRP A 26 -6.75 3.93 14.46
N CYS A 27 -5.84 3.86 13.49
CA CYS A 27 -4.51 3.28 13.61
C CYS A 27 -4.47 1.82 14.07
N ASN A 28 -4.69 0.87 13.16
CA ASN A 28 -4.14 -0.46 13.39
C ASN A 28 -3.19 -0.86 12.27
N TYR A 29 -1.94 -1.01 12.71
CA TYR A 29 -0.78 -1.48 12.01
C TYR A 29 -0.96 -2.99 11.80
N ASP A 30 -1.52 -3.40 10.66
CA ASP A 30 -1.50 -4.82 10.28
C ASP A 30 -0.83 -4.98 8.92
N GLY A 31 0.51 -5.04 8.98
CA GLY A 31 1.27 -6.17 8.47
C GLY A 31 1.22 -6.54 6.99
N THR A 32 0.48 -5.82 6.15
CA THR A 32 0.56 -6.02 4.70
C THR A 32 1.73 -5.19 4.18
N SER A 33 2.95 -5.67 4.47
CA SER A 33 4.14 -5.34 3.71
C SER A 33 3.95 -5.81 2.28
N GLY A 34 3.17 -5.06 1.49
CA GLY A 34 3.44 -4.97 0.08
C GLY A 34 4.88 -4.50 -0.02
N SER A 35 5.77 -5.36 -0.52
CA SER A 35 7.18 -5.03 -0.67
C SER A 35 7.28 -3.92 -1.71
N PHE A 36 7.25 -2.66 -1.25
CA PHE A 36 7.60 -1.52 -2.06
C PHE A 36 9.12 -1.59 -2.25
N MET A 37 9.58 -2.39 -3.22
CA MET A 37 11.01 -2.66 -3.43
C MET A 37 11.85 -1.41 -3.74
N PHE A 38 11.19 -0.29 -4.06
CA PHE A 38 11.82 1.01 -4.30
C PHE A 38 11.97 1.85 -3.03
N LEU A 39 11.33 1.48 -1.91
CA LEU A 39 11.46 2.18 -0.64
C LEU A 39 12.75 1.74 0.08
N GLY A 40 13.44 2.72 0.65
CA GLY A 40 14.63 2.53 1.49
C GLY A 40 14.26 2.21 2.94
N GLU A 41 15.28 1.94 3.76
CA GLU A 41 15.14 1.52 5.16
C GLU A 41 14.40 2.52 6.04
N SER A 42 14.55 3.82 5.77
CA SER A 42 13.90 4.91 6.53
C SER A 42 12.60 5.41 5.92
N ASP A 43 12.15 4.80 4.82
CA ASP A 43 10.89 5.18 4.19
C ASP A 43 9.71 4.50 4.87
N GLU A 44 8.57 5.18 4.92
CA GLU A 44 7.34 4.65 5.47
C GLU A 44 6.25 4.60 4.39
N ALA A 45 5.45 3.54 4.38
CA ALA A 45 4.27 3.45 3.53
C ALA A 45 3.09 2.89 4.32
N THR A 46 1.93 3.54 4.15
CA THR A 46 0.66 3.09 4.72
C THR A 46 -0.41 3.04 3.64
N MET A 47 -1.31 2.07 3.75
CA MET A 47 -2.42 1.87 2.82
C MET A 47 -3.72 1.82 3.62
N GLY A 48 -4.77 2.47 3.12
CA GLY A 48 -6.10 2.41 3.70
C GLY A 48 -7.17 2.48 2.63
N TYR A 49 -8.34 1.92 2.91
CA TYR A 49 -9.49 2.00 2.03
C TYR A 49 -10.25 3.31 2.25
N CYS A 50 -10.70 3.94 1.16
CA CYS A 50 -11.53 5.14 1.26
C CYS A 50 -12.97 4.75 1.62
N ASN A 51 -13.51 5.33 2.71
CA ASN A 51 -14.88 5.07 3.14
C ASN A 51 -15.88 5.71 2.15
N GLY A 52 -16.87 4.95 1.66
CA GLY A 52 -17.89 5.43 0.72
C GLY A 52 -17.67 5.09 -0.76
N GLY A 53 -16.62 4.33 -1.10
CA GLY A 53 -16.47 3.67 -2.40
C GLY A 53 -16.92 2.21 -2.36
N ASP A 54 -17.04 1.57 -3.52
CA ASP A 54 -17.33 0.13 -3.68
C ASP A 54 -16.16 -0.80 -3.29
N GLY A 55 -15.32 -0.37 -2.33
CA GLY A 55 -14.11 -1.07 -1.89
C GLY A 55 -12.94 -1.01 -2.88
N LYS A 56 -13.10 -0.32 -4.01
CA LYS A 56 -12.11 -0.28 -5.10
C LYS A 56 -11.13 0.89 -5.02
N ILE A 57 -11.36 1.85 -4.14
CA ILE A 57 -10.54 3.05 -4.00
C ILE A 57 -9.65 2.92 -2.78
N VAL A 58 -8.35 3.06 -3.01
CA VAL A 58 -7.32 2.91 -1.99
C VAL A 58 -6.56 4.22 -1.86
N LYS A 59 -6.35 4.66 -0.62
CA LYS A 59 -5.39 5.72 -0.30
C LYS A 59 -4.08 5.10 0.17
N VAL A 60 -3.00 5.44 -0.51
CA VAL A 60 -1.62 5.10 -0.17
C VAL A 60 -0.92 6.36 0.28
N THR A 61 -0.28 6.33 1.44
CA THR A 61 0.59 7.41 1.93
C THR A 61 2.01 6.89 1.97
N VAL A 62 2.96 7.60 1.36
CA VAL A 62 4.38 7.25 1.35
C VAL A 62 5.19 8.44 1.86
N CYS A 63 6.05 8.22 2.85
CA CYS A 63 6.99 9.20 3.38
C CYS A 63 8.41 8.73 3.05
N TYR A 64 9.20 9.57 2.40
CA TYR A 64 10.51 9.16 1.90
C TYR A 64 11.49 10.31 1.78
N GLU A 65 12.79 10.01 1.85
CA GLU A 65 13.82 10.99 1.51
C GLU A 65 13.87 11.22 -0.01
N TYR A 66 13.98 12.48 -0.42
CA TYR A 66 14.00 12.91 -1.82
C TYR A 66 15.06 12.14 -2.62
N ARG A 67 14.58 11.33 -3.57
CA ARG A 67 15.40 10.65 -4.58
C ARG A 67 14.77 10.89 -5.95
N PRO A 68 15.54 11.31 -6.97
CA PRO A 68 15.00 11.64 -8.28
C PRO A 68 14.19 10.54 -8.97
N SER A 69 14.46 9.25 -8.69
CA SER A 69 13.77 8.13 -9.32
C SER A 69 12.43 7.79 -8.66
N LEU A 70 12.22 8.14 -7.39
CA LEU A 70 11.17 7.53 -6.58
C LEU A 70 9.76 7.83 -7.09
N ASN A 71 9.53 9.02 -7.64
CA ASN A 71 8.24 9.39 -8.23
C ASN A 71 7.91 8.52 -9.45
N ARG A 72 8.92 8.19 -10.27
CA ARG A 72 8.74 7.29 -11.42
C ARG A 72 8.48 5.87 -10.92
N ASP A 73 9.27 5.42 -9.95
CA ASP A 73 9.17 4.06 -9.41
C ASP A 73 7.79 3.84 -8.74
N LEU A 74 7.26 4.85 -8.03
CA LEU A 74 5.89 4.86 -7.48
C LEU A 74 4.83 4.79 -8.59
N ALA A 75 4.97 5.56 -9.65
CA ALA A 75 4.04 5.53 -10.79
C ALA A 75 4.08 4.18 -11.53
N GLU A 76 5.26 3.58 -11.68
CA GLU A 76 5.41 2.24 -12.25
C GLU A 76 4.77 1.18 -11.37
N ALA A 77 4.95 1.23 -10.05
CA ALA A 77 4.32 0.32 -9.11
C ALA A 77 2.78 0.36 -9.20
N ILE A 78 2.19 1.55 -9.29
CA ILE A 78 0.75 1.73 -9.47
C ILE A 78 0.28 1.09 -10.79
N ARG A 79 1.04 1.28 -11.86
CA ARG A 79 0.72 0.70 -13.17
C ARG A 79 0.87 -0.82 -13.19
N LEU A 80 1.86 -1.37 -12.50
CA LEU A 80 2.12 -2.82 -12.41
C LEU A 80 0.95 -3.57 -11.78
N VAL A 81 0.26 -2.95 -10.82
CA VAL A 81 -0.94 -3.53 -10.20
C VAL A 81 -2.24 -3.23 -10.96
N GLY A 82 -2.14 -2.63 -12.16
CA GLY A 82 -3.30 -2.29 -12.99
C GLY A 82 -4.17 -1.16 -12.41
N ALA A 83 -3.67 -0.44 -11.42
CA ALA A 83 -4.39 0.68 -10.80
C ALA A 83 -4.09 2.00 -11.54
N ARG A 84 -4.89 3.02 -11.26
CA ARG A 84 -4.74 4.35 -11.84
C ARG A 84 -4.83 5.39 -10.73
N ALA A 85 -3.81 6.23 -10.59
CA ALA A 85 -3.89 7.37 -9.69
C ALA A 85 -5.01 8.33 -10.11
N ILE A 86 -5.96 8.54 -9.20
CA ILE A 86 -7.10 9.45 -9.31
C ILE A 86 -6.73 10.81 -8.70
N LYS A 87 -5.99 10.80 -7.60
CA LYS A 87 -5.52 12.00 -6.89
C LYS A 87 -4.11 11.77 -6.36
N VAL A 88 -3.27 12.79 -6.46
CA VAL A 88 -1.92 12.79 -5.88
C VAL A 88 -1.70 14.12 -5.17
N GLU A 89 -1.37 14.07 -3.90
CA GLU A 89 -0.97 15.21 -3.08
C GLU A 89 0.43 14.98 -2.55
N MET A 90 1.33 15.94 -2.72
CA MET A 90 2.72 15.82 -2.29
C MET A 90 3.13 17.06 -1.50
N ALA A 91 3.88 16.85 -0.42
CA ALA A 91 4.51 17.89 0.35
C ALA A 91 5.98 17.56 0.57
N THR A 92 6.85 18.55 0.38
CA THR A 92 8.29 18.43 0.65
C THR A 92 8.64 19.25 1.88
N ILE A 93 9.24 18.61 2.89
CA ILE A 93 9.67 19.24 4.13
C ILE A 93 11.10 18.77 4.43
N ASN A 94 12.07 19.69 4.39
CA ASN A 94 13.46 19.43 4.76
C ASN A 94 14.10 18.20 4.06
N GLY A 95 13.87 18.05 2.75
CA GLY A 95 14.39 16.91 1.97
C GLY A 95 13.55 15.64 2.06
N TRP A 96 12.52 15.61 2.90
CA TRP A 96 11.53 14.53 2.96
C TRP A 96 10.32 14.87 2.12
N ILE A 97 9.78 13.87 1.43
CA ILE A 97 8.51 13.96 0.71
C ILE A 97 7.49 13.09 1.42
N LYS A 98 6.31 13.65 1.65
CA LYS A 98 5.09 12.89 1.92
C LYS A 98 4.20 12.94 0.68
N ALA A 99 3.88 11.78 0.12
CA ALA A 99 2.98 11.62 -1.01
C ALA A 99 1.72 10.86 -0.56
N GLU A 100 0.54 11.46 -0.73
CA GLU A 100 -0.76 10.80 -0.61
C GLU A 100 -1.32 10.54 -2.01
N VAL A 101 -1.49 9.28 -2.36
CA VAL A 101 -1.99 8.81 -3.65
C VAL A 101 -3.32 8.11 -3.43
N VAL A 102 -4.34 8.50 -4.17
CA VAL A 102 -5.60 7.76 -4.26
C VAL A 102 -5.61 7.03 -5.59
N VAL A 103 -5.74 5.70 -5.55
CA VAL A 103 -5.79 4.81 -6.72
C VAL A 103 -7.09 4.04 -6.79
#